data_AF-A0A930Y1B6-F1
#
_entry.id   AF-A0A930Y1B6-F1
#
_cell.length_a   1.000
_cell.length_b   1.000
_cell.length_c   1.000
_cell.angle_alpha   90.00
_cell.angle_beta   90.00
_cell.angle_gamma   90.00
#
_symmetry.space_group_name_H-M   'P 1'
#
loop_
_entity.id
_entity.type
_entity.pdbx_description
1 polymer ?
#
loop_
_entity_poly.entity_id
_entity_poly.type
_entity_poly.pdbx_seq_one_letter_code
_entity_poly.pdbx_strand_id
1 'polypeptide(L)'
;MLLNALKEGLRESDFLTVHGGMSYCVEDKCFFHVSVESSQCEIGGMLRNGIDRWKKRFDIGEGDLEVKWERKGKGSVDVSIMFDVDFVCITDESGVSYRAMDAANPALIHSPERIHHTEVIAMDPNLDRRWLEKRLDKIDENFDKFVEKADEKADERFDKFVAKVDERFEKADEKADERFDKFVAKVDERFEKADEKADERFDKFAAKVDEKFEKADERFDKFAAKADEKFEKADEKFDKMNESLTETRVSVARIEGILTSQDAEKGLKVNKAMVFITACSVAVSLVLGVIALL
;
A
#
# COMPACT_ATOMS: atom_id res chain seq x y z
N MET A 1 51.06 49.82 29.92
CA MET A 1 50.77 50.31 28.56
C MET A 1 49.46 51.08 28.48
N LEU A 2 48.31 50.47 28.84
CA LEU A 2 47.00 51.14 28.79
C LEU A 2 46.91 52.48 29.53
N LEU A 3 47.44 52.57 30.76
CA LEU A 3 47.47 53.82 31.53
C LEU A 3 48.23 54.94 30.79
N ASN A 4 49.30 54.61 30.06
CA ASN A 4 50.06 55.59 29.29
C ASN A 4 49.29 56.02 28.04
N ALA A 5 48.66 55.07 27.33
CA ALA A 5 47.80 55.39 26.18
C ALA A 5 46.57 56.24 26.57
N LEU A 6 46.03 56.02 27.77
CA LEU A 6 44.98 56.85 28.35
C LEU A 6 45.50 58.26 28.64
N LYS A 7 46.67 58.39 29.28
CA LYS A 7 47.30 59.70 29.54
C LYS A 7 47.61 60.45 28.24
N GLU A 8 48.04 59.76 27.19
CA GLU A 8 48.27 60.33 25.86
C GLU A 8 46.96 60.78 25.21
N GLY A 9 45.92 59.93 25.19
CA GLY A 9 44.62 60.28 24.63
C GLY A 9 43.94 61.46 25.34
N LEU A 10 44.19 61.64 26.64
CA LEU A 10 43.75 62.80 27.40
C LEU A 10 44.58 64.06 27.11
N ARG A 11 45.87 63.92 26.78
CA ARG A 11 46.77 65.02 26.40
C ARG A 11 46.57 65.53 24.96
N GLU A 12 45.86 64.78 24.11
CA GLU A 12 45.44 65.25 22.78
C GLU A 12 44.51 66.48 22.84
N SER A 13 43.97 66.82 24.02
CA SER A 13 43.26 68.08 24.22
C SER A 13 44.24 69.14 24.72
N ASP A 14 44.46 70.19 23.93
CA ASP A 14 45.39 71.31 24.23
C ASP A 14 45.11 72.05 25.56
N PHE A 15 43.97 71.76 26.20
CA PHE A 15 43.48 72.42 27.40
C PHE A 15 43.54 71.54 28.66
N LEU A 16 44.04 70.30 28.55
CA LEU A 16 44.17 69.34 29.66
C LEU A 16 45.63 69.11 30.04
N THR A 17 45.94 69.27 31.32
CA THR A 17 47.23 68.89 31.91
C THR A 17 47.02 67.64 32.77
N VAL A 18 47.72 66.55 32.43
CA VAL A 18 47.58 65.26 33.13
C VAL A 18 48.70 65.10 34.17
N HIS A 19 48.31 65.05 35.45
CA HIS A 19 49.18 64.95 36.62
C HIS A 19 49.28 63.51 37.12
N GLY A 20 50.48 62.93 37.02
CA GLY A 20 50.78 61.60 37.53
C GLY A 20 49.84 60.51 37.00
N GLY A 21 49.84 59.36 37.66
CA GLY A 21 48.79 58.36 37.50
C GLY A 21 49.25 57.02 38.03
N MET A 22 48.39 56.37 38.78
CA MET A 22 48.63 55.11 39.46
C MET A 22 47.78 54.02 38.82
N SER A 23 48.36 52.82 38.71
CA SER A 23 47.64 51.62 38.35
C SER A 23 47.89 50.55 39.40
N TYR A 24 46.85 49.89 39.85
CA TYR A 24 46.93 48.71 40.71
C TYR A 24 45.80 47.76 40.34
N CYS A 25 45.98 46.46 40.58
CA CYS A 25 44.94 45.46 40.34
C CYS A 25 44.67 44.71 41.65
N VAL A 26 43.38 44.48 41.94
CA VAL A 26 42.91 43.74 43.11
C VAL A 26 41.95 42.68 42.60
N GLU A 27 42.24 41.42 42.89
CA GLU A 27 41.48 40.25 42.41
C GLU A 27 41.35 40.23 40.87
N ASP A 28 40.14 40.38 40.35
CA ASP A 28 39.79 40.34 38.93
C ASP A 28 39.67 41.74 38.30
N LYS A 29 40.03 42.80 39.03
CA LYS A 29 39.83 44.19 38.61
C LYS A 29 41.13 44.98 38.58
N CYS A 30 41.35 45.69 37.48
CA CYS A 30 42.40 46.69 37.39
C CYS A 30 41.83 48.10 37.51
N PHE A 31 42.54 48.91 38.29
CA PHE A 31 42.17 50.27 38.63
C PHE A 31 43.24 51.21 38.09
N PHE A 32 42.80 52.21 37.31
CA PHE A 32 43.63 53.32 36.86
C PHE A 32 43.13 54.60 37.49
N HIS A 33 44.02 55.30 38.17
CA HIS A 33 43.74 56.61 38.73
C HIS A 33 44.62 57.66 38.04
N VAL A 34 44.00 58.66 37.44
CA VAL A 34 44.68 59.76 36.76
C VAL A 34 44.09 61.08 37.24
N SER A 35 44.95 62.01 37.66
CA SER A 35 44.52 63.36 38.02
C SER A 35 44.68 64.29 36.82
N VAL A 36 43.65 65.05 36.49
CA VAL A 36 43.65 65.94 35.33
C VAL A 36 43.21 67.34 35.74
N GLU A 37 43.97 68.34 35.29
CA GLU A 37 43.62 69.75 35.44
C GLU A 37 43.32 70.38 34.09
N SER A 38 42.37 71.32 34.06
CA SER A 38 42.06 72.10 32.87
C SER A 38 42.16 73.60 33.12
N SER A 39 42.65 74.30 32.11
CA SER A 39 42.64 75.77 32.04
C SER A 39 41.26 76.33 31.65
N GLN A 40 40.29 75.48 31.28
CA GLN A 40 38.93 75.87 30.90
C GLN A 40 37.86 75.37 31.89
N CYS A 41 36.68 76.01 31.88
CA CYS A 41 35.58 75.68 32.78
C CYS A 41 34.87 74.35 32.44
N GLU A 42 35.04 73.82 31.22
CA GLU A 42 34.30 72.65 30.69
C GLU A 42 35.17 71.38 30.59
N ILE A 43 35.79 70.98 31.71
CA ILE A 43 36.67 69.80 31.76
C ILE A 43 35.96 68.47 31.43
N GLY A 44 34.68 68.33 31.80
CA GLY A 44 33.96 67.06 31.73
C GLY A 44 33.66 66.57 30.31
N GLY A 45 33.42 67.48 29.35
CA GLY A 45 33.21 67.11 27.95
C GLY A 45 34.52 66.64 27.30
N MET A 46 35.62 67.33 27.57
CA MET A 46 36.94 66.99 27.06
C MET A 46 37.42 65.64 27.57
N LEU A 47 37.21 65.37 28.86
CA LEU A 47 37.55 64.11 29.49
C LEU A 47 36.76 62.92 28.92
N ARG A 48 35.43 63.06 28.76
CA ARG A 48 34.60 62.01 28.15
C ARG A 48 35.07 61.68 26.73
N ASN A 49 35.28 62.71 25.90
CA ASN A 49 35.77 62.52 24.53
C ASN A 49 37.13 61.82 24.49
N GLY A 50 38.05 62.15 25.42
CA GLY A 50 39.36 61.50 25.50
C GLY A 50 39.26 60.03 25.90
N ILE A 51 38.40 59.70 26.86
CA ILE A 51 38.15 58.32 27.25
C ILE A 51 37.44 57.54 26.14
N ASP A 52 36.48 58.14 25.43
CA ASP A 52 35.78 57.47 24.33
C ASP A 52 36.71 57.18 23.15
N ARG A 53 37.64 58.11 22.83
CA ARG A 53 38.71 57.84 21.86
C ARG A 53 39.60 56.69 22.32
N TRP A 54 39.98 56.69 23.59
CA TRP A 54 40.79 55.61 24.17
C TRP A 54 40.05 54.26 24.15
N LYS A 55 38.77 54.21 24.53
CA LYS A 55 37.91 53.01 24.43
C LYS A 55 37.87 52.47 23.00
N LYS A 56 37.63 53.35 22.02
CA LYS A 56 37.57 52.97 20.61
C LYS A 56 38.92 52.46 20.08
N ARG A 57 40.03 53.01 20.57
CA ARG A 57 41.38 52.58 20.17
C ARG A 57 41.70 51.14 20.61
N PHE A 58 41.10 50.69 21.71
CA PHE A 58 41.32 49.35 22.27
C PHE A 58 40.10 48.43 22.17
N ASP A 59 39.09 48.81 21.37
CA ASP A 59 37.85 48.05 21.17
C ASP A 59 37.12 47.66 22.47
N ILE A 60 37.10 48.57 23.44
CA ILE A 60 36.48 48.34 24.76
C ILE A 60 34.98 48.68 24.68
N GLY A 61 34.11 47.70 24.96
CA GLY A 61 32.66 47.89 24.98
C GLY A 61 32.17 48.79 26.12
N GLU A 62 31.01 49.42 25.96
CA GLU A 62 30.47 50.38 26.95
C GLU A 62 30.16 49.76 28.33
N GLY A 63 29.92 48.45 28.38
CA GLY A 63 29.62 47.71 29.62
C GLY A 63 30.84 47.15 30.36
N ASP A 64 32.02 47.24 29.75
CA ASP A 64 33.22 46.51 30.22
C ASP A 64 34.12 47.36 31.12
N LEU A 65 33.74 48.62 31.37
CA LEU A 65 34.58 49.60 32.04
C LEU A 65 33.74 50.60 32.84
N GLU A 66 33.97 50.66 34.15
CA GLU A 66 33.35 51.61 35.07
C GLU A 66 34.28 52.82 35.25
N VAL A 67 33.78 54.03 34.93
CA VAL A 67 34.53 55.29 35.11
C VAL A 67 33.90 56.12 36.21
N LYS A 68 34.67 56.43 37.24
CA LYS A 68 34.33 57.35 38.32
C LYS A 68 35.13 58.63 38.19
N TRP A 69 34.49 59.75 38.50
CA TRP A 69 35.04 61.08 38.39
C TRP A 69 34.88 61.78 39.74
N GLU A 70 35.96 62.23 40.35
CA GLU A 70 35.93 62.97 41.62
C GLU A 70 36.48 64.38 41.40
N ARG A 71 35.69 65.41 41.71
CA ARG A 71 36.10 66.80 41.54
C ARG A 71 36.86 67.28 42.78
N LYS A 72 38.16 67.55 42.64
CA LYS A 72 39.03 67.97 43.74
C LYS A 72 39.11 69.50 43.91
N GLY A 73 38.68 70.30 42.92
CA GLY A 73 38.66 71.77 43.02
C GLY A 73 38.16 72.53 41.77
N LYS A 74 38.47 73.83 41.69
CA LYS A 74 38.23 74.65 40.48
C LYS A 74 39.23 74.26 39.39
N GLY A 75 38.83 73.32 38.55
CA GLY A 75 39.59 72.91 37.36
C GLY A 75 40.34 71.59 37.50
N SER A 76 40.28 70.90 38.65
CA SER A 76 40.93 69.59 38.86
C SER A 76 39.90 68.47 39.05
N VAL A 77 40.08 67.36 38.33
CA VAL A 77 39.24 66.17 38.35
C VAL A 77 40.12 64.93 38.39
N ASP A 78 39.87 64.06 39.37
CA ASP A 78 40.43 62.72 39.43
C ASP A 78 39.53 61.75 38.67
N VAL A 79 40.14 61.00 37.76
CA VAL A 79 39.50 59.97 36.94
C VAL A 79 39.96 58.62 37.44
N SER A 80 39.02 57.85 37.99
CA SER A 80 39.22 56.46 38.39
C SER A 80 38.51 55.54 37.42
N ILE A 81 39.27 54.72 36.71
CA ILE A 81 38.76 53.75 35.75
C ILE A 81 38.96 52.35 36.31
N MET A 82 37.90 51.55 36.32
CA MET A 82 37.90 50.16 36.77
C MET A 82 37.42 49.27 35.63
N PHE A 83 38.13 48.18 35.37
CA PHE A 83 37.73 47.18 34.38
C PHE A 83 38.22 45.81 34.79
N ASP A 84 37.53 44.78 34.33
CA ASP A 84 37.89 43.40 34.62
C ASP A 84 39.11 43.00 33.78
N VAL A 85 40.07 42.29 34.39
CA VAL A 85 41.37 41.91 33.76
C VAL A 85 41.19 41.06 32.49
N ASP A 86 40.02 40.43 32.35
CA ASP A 86 39.62 39.63 31.18
C ASP A 86 39.58 40.40 29.86
N PHE A 87 39.49 41.74 29.88
CA PHE A 87 39.22 42.58 28.70
C PHE A 87 40.42 43.22 28.04
N VAL A 88 41.59 43.25 28.67
CA VAL A 88 42.72 43.99 28.11
C VAL A 88 43.41 43.16 27.04
N CYS A 89 42.98 43.31 25.80
CA CYS A 89 43.78 42.95 24.63
C CYS A 89 44.84 44.04 24.42
N ILE A 90 46.11 43.74 24.70
CA ILE A 90 47.22 44.57 24.23
C ILE A 90 47.50 44.14 22.79
N THR A 91 47.17 45.01 21.84
CA THR A 91 47.60 44.86 20.45
C THR A 91 48.97 45.52 20.29
N ASP A 92 49.98 44.74 19.88
CA ASP A 92 51.28 45.31 19.52
C ASP A 92 51.25 45.92 18.10
N GLU A 93 52.36 46.54 17.69
CA GLU A 93 52.50 47.13 16.35
C GLU A 93 52.39 46.10 15.21
N SER A 94 52.41 44.80 15.52
CA SER A 94 52.24 43.69 14.58
C SER A 94 50.77 43.24 14.42
N GLY A 95 49.85 43.80 15.21
CA GLY A 95 48.41 43.52 15.11
C GLY A 95 47.96 42.25 15.84
N VAL A 96 48.80 41.68 16.70
CA VAL A 96 48.45 40.49 17.51
C VAL A 96 47.86 40.93 18.85
N SER A 97 46.67 40.42 19.19
CA SER A 97 45.99 40.72 20.45
C SER A 97 46.38 39.71 21.54
N TYR A 98 46.93 40.20 22.64
CA TYR A 98 47.27 39.40 23.83
C TYR A 98 46.39 39.80 25.00
N ARG A 99 45.81 38.84 25.74
CA ARG A 99 45.15 39.17 27.02
C ARG A 99 46.21 39.67 28.01
N ALA A 100 45.89 40.68 28.83
CA ALA A 100 46.85 41.28 29.78
C ALA A 100 47.51 40.27 30.73
N MET A 101 46.91 39.10 30.94
CA MET A 101 47.53 37.99 31.68
C MET A 101 48.71 37.35 30.92
N ASP A 102 48.68 37.26 29.59
CA ASP A 102 49.78 36.70 28.79
C ASP A 102 50.99 37.66 28.71
N ALA A 103 50.74 38.97 28.80
CA ALA A 103 51.78 40.00 28.84
C ALA A 103 52.57 40.02 30.16
N ALA A 104 52.09 39.32 31.19
CA ALA A 104 52.78 39.13 32.46
C ALA A 104 53.67 37.86 32.48
N ASN A 105 53.86 37.19 31.34
CA ASN A 105 54.84 36.12 31.23
C ASN A 105 56.28 36.70 31.23
N PRO A 106 57.09 36.46 32.27
CA PRO A 106 58.46 36.99 32.35
C PRO A 106 59.37 36.49 31.21
N ALA A 107 59.00 35.43 30.50
CA ALA A 107 59.75 34.94 29.35
C ALA A 107 59.68 35.87 28.13
N LEU A 108 58.63 36.68 27.98
CA LEU A 108 58.40 37.56 26.83
C LEU A 108 59.03 38.96 26.97
N ILE A 109 59.62 39.29 28.13
CA ILE A 109 60.27 40.59 28.40
C ILE A 109 61.80 40.42 28.32
N HIS A 110 62.31 40.13 27.11
CA HIS A 110 63.74 40.24 26.83
C HIS A 110 63.98 41.48 25.96
N SER A 111 63.98 42.65 26.60
CA SER A 111 64.63 43.85 26.07
C SER A 111 65.47 44.46 27.20
N PRO A 112 66.81 44.50 27.06
CA PRO A 112 67.69 44.82 28.17
C PRO A 112 67.89 46.33 28.26
N GLU A 113 66.91 47.12 28.71
CA GLU A 113 67.13 48.52 29.12
C GLU A 113 65.87 49.14 29.75
N ARG A 114 65.52 48.71 30.97
CA ARG A 114 64.95 49.51 32.08
C ARG A 114 64.29 48.59 33.10
N ILE A 115 64.83 48.61 34.32
CA ILE A 115 64.28 47.89 35.46
C ILE A 115 63.01 48.64 35.91
N HIS A 116 61.83 48.12 35.59
CA HIS A 116 60.61 48.45 36.31
C HIS A 116 60.42 47.39 37.40
N HIS A 117 60.40 47.81 38.66
CA HIS A 117 60.01 46.95 39.77
C HIS A 117 58.60 46.41 39.49
N THR A 118 58.52 45.13 39.16
CA THR A 118 57.26 44.44 38.89
C THR A 118 57.17 43.33 39.93
N GLU A 119 56.42 43.56 41.01
CA GLU A 119 56.04 42.49 41.92
C GLU A 119 55.20 41.48 41.13
N VAL A 120 55.70 40.26 41.03
CA VAL A 120 55.00 39.13 40.43
C VAL A 120 53.86 38.74 41.39
N ILE A 121 52.63 39.14 41.07
CA ILE A 121 51.43 38.62 41.73
C ILE A 121 51.20 37.22 41.15
N ALA A 122 51.48 36.17 41.93
CA ALA A 122 51.09 34.81 41.56
C ALA A 122 49.56 34.73 41.46
N MET A 123 49.03 34.30 40.31
CA MET A 123 47.59 34.15 40.07
C MET A 123 46.99 32.90 40.74
N ASP A 124 45.74 33.02 41.20
CA ASP A 124 44.95 31.96 41.86
C ASP A 124 44.34 30.99 40.82
N PRO A 125 44.66 29.67 40.87
CA PRO A 125 44.15 28.64 39.96
C PRO A 125 42.62 28.47 39.94
N ASN A 126 41.89 29.03 40.91
CA ASN A 126 40.44 28.90 40.99
C ASN A 126 39.68 29.87 40.06
N LEU A 127 40.33 30.97 39.62
CA LEU A 127 39.72 31.94 38.72
C LEU A 127 39.59 31.38 37.28
N ASP A 128 40.62 30.67 36.82
CA ASP A 128 40.63 29.99 35.51
C ASP A 128 39.53 28.93 35.38
N ARG A 129 39.21 28.22 36.47
CA ARG A 129 38.17 27.18 36.48
C ARG A 129 36.77 27.77 36.27
N ARG A 130 36.42 28.84 36.99
CA ARG A 130 35.10 29.48 36.87
C ARG A 130 34.88 30.12 35.50
N TRP A 131 35.95 30.61 34.87
CA TRP A 131 35.89 31.14 33.51
C TRP A 131 35.63 30.04 32.48
N LEU A 132 36.31 28.88 32.61
CA LEU A 132 36.06 27.72 31.75
C LEU A 132 34.62 27.21 31.88
N GLU A 133 34.09 27.12 33.10
CA GLU A 133 32.71 26.70 33.37
C GLU A 133 31.70 27.60 32.65
N LYS A 134 31.77 28.93 32.81
CA LYS A 134 30.87 29.87 32.12
C LYS A 134 30.95 29.79 30.60
N ARG A 135 32.13 29.48 30.05
CA ARG A 135 32.32 29.36 28.60
C ARG A 135 31.74 28.05 28.06
N LEU A 136 31.85 26.96 28.83
CA LEU A 136 31.22 25.68 28.50
C LEU A 136 29.69 25.81 28.54
N ASP A 137 29.13 26.45 29.58
CA ASP A 137 27.68 26.70 29.66
C ASP A 137 27.15 27.45 28.43
N LYS A 138 27.88 28.46 27.96
CA LYS A 138 27.51 29.22 26.77
C LYS A 138 27.67 28.43 25.46
N ILE A 139 28.58 27.48 25.41
CA ILE A 139 28.73 26.57 24.26
C ILE A 139 27.57 25.58 24.24
N ASP A 140 27.21 25.01 25.39
CA ASP A 140 26.10 24.07 25.54
C ASP A 140 24.76 24.72 25.14
N GLU A 141 24.47 25.94 25.63
CA GLU A 141 23.26 26.68 25.23
C GLU A 141 23.17 26.94 23.71
N ASN A 142 24.31 27.17 23.05
CA ASN A 142 24.34 27.38 21.61
C ASN A 142 24.22 26.06 20.84
N PHE A 143 24.76 24.97 21.40
CA PHE A 143 24.65 23.64 20.83
C PHE A 143 23.20 23.14 20.90
N ASP A 144 22.51 23.34 22.03
CA ASP A 144 21.09 22.98 22.18
C ASP A 144 20.22 23.70 21.15
N LYS A 145 20.40 25.02 20.99
CA LYS A 145 19.70 25.80 19.96
C LYS A 145 20.01 25.35 18.53
N PHE A 146 21.21 24.84 18.29
CA PHE A 146 21.58 24.30 16.99
C PHE A 146 20.90 22.95 16.74
N VAL A 147 20.88 22.07 17.73
CA VAL A 147 20.21 20.76 17.66
C VAL A 147 18.71 20.93 17.45
N GLU A 148 18.05 21.82 18.20
CA GLU A 148 16.61 22.09 18.06
C GLU A 148 16.26 22.54 16.62
N LYS A 149 17.03 23.49 16.06
CA LYS A 149 16.85 23.93 14.67
C LYS A 149 17.18 22.87 13.63
N ALA A 150 18.09 21.95 13.94
CA ALA A 150 18.42 20.84 13.06
C ALA A 150 17.28 19.81 13.04
N ASP A 151 16.67 19.56 14.20
CA ASP A 151 15.55 18.64 14.39
C ASP A 151 14.29 19.16 13.66
N GLU A 152 13.92 20.43 13.86
CA GLU A 152 12.80 21.06 13.14
C GLU A 152 12.95 20.95 11.61
N LYS A 153 14.17 21.16 11.10
CA LYS A 153 14.45 21.02 9.66
C LYS A 153 14.44 19.57 9.19
N ALA A 154 14.78 18.63 10.05
CA ALA A 154 14.73 17.21 9.74
C ALA A 154 13.27 16.76 9.65
N ASP A 155 12.44 17.16 10.62
CA ASP A 155 11.01 16.88 10.65
C ASP A 155 10.30 17.45 9.42
N GLU A 156 10.51 18.73 9.09
CA GLU A 156 9.92 19.32 7.87
C GLU A 156 10.30 18.58 6.59
N ARG A 157 11.54 18.07 6.51
CA ARG A 157 12.01 17.29 5.35
C ARG A 157 11.41 15.90 5.33
N PHE A 158 11.25 15.29 6.50
CA PHE A 158 10.63 13.99 6.65
C PHE A 158 9.14 14.04 6.27
N ASP A 159 8.40 15.04 6.75
CA ASP A 159 6.99 15.25 6.40
C ASP A 159 6.80 15.45 4.89
N LYS A 160 7.66 16.28 4.27
CA LYS A 160 7.64 16.47 2.80
C LYS A 160 7.97 15.19 2.05
N PHE A 161 8.85 14.35 2.60
CA PHE A 161 9.17 13.05 2.01
C PHE A 161 7.99 12.09 2.12
N VAL A 162 7.37 11.97 3.29
CA VAL A 162 6.18 11.12 3.52
C VAL A 162 5.04 11.54 2.60
N ALA A 163 4.70 12.83 2.55
CA ALA A 163 3.64 13.33 1.66
C ALA A 163 3.88 13.00 0.17
N LYS A 164 5.15 13.05 -0.28
CA LYS A 164 5.52 12.69 -1.66
C LYS A 164 5.46 11.18 -1.91
N VAL A 165 5.71 10.37 -0.89
CA VAL A 165 5.56 8.93 -0.95
C VAL A 165 4.08 8.57 -1.02
N ASP A 166 3.23 9.18 -0.19
CA ASP A 166 1.79 8.97 -0.19
C ASP A 166 1.17 9.33 -1.56
N GLU A 167 1.51 10.48 -2.13
CA GLU A 167 1.05 10.88 -3.47
C GLU A 167 1.47 9.87 -4.57
N ARG A 168 2.64 9.22 -4.40
CA ARG A 168 3.10 8.18 -5.33
C ARG A 168 2.36 6.87 -5.15
N PHE A 169 1.99 6.52 -3.92
CA PHE A 169 1.17 5.35 -3.63
C PHE A 169 -0.25 5.53 -4.16
N GLU A 170 -0.89 6.68 -3.93
CA GLU A 170 -2.22 6.98 -4.49
C GLU A 170 -2.23 6.85 -6.02
N LYS A 171 -1.23 7.45 -6.70
CA LYS A 171 -1.08 7.31 -8.17
C LYS A 171 -0.78 5.89 -8.63
N ALA A 172 -0.16 5.06 -7.79
CA ALA A 172 0.08 3.66 -8.10
C ALA A 172 -1.21 2.84 -7.96
N ASP A 173 -2.00 3.11 -6.93
CA ASP A 173 -3.30 2.48 -6.69
C ASP A 173 -4.30 2.83 -7.80
N GLU A 174 -4.42 4.10 -8.20
CA GLU A 174 -5.28 4.50 -9.33
C GLU A 174 -4.92 3.76 -10.63
N LYS A 175 -3.62 3.60 -10.90
CA LYS A 175 -3.14 2.83 -12.07
C LYS A 175 -3.38 1.34 -11.94
N ALA A 176 -3.37 0.80 -10.73
CA ALA A 176 -3.68 -0.59 -10.48
C ALA A 176 -5.17 -0.85 -10.73
N ASP A 177 -6.04 0.03 -10.22
CA ASP A 177 -7.49 -0.02 -10.44
C ASP A 177 -7.83 0.07 -11.93
N GLU A 178 -7.28 1.05 -12.66
CA GLU A 178 -7.50 1.15 -14.11
C GLU A 178 -7.07 -0.11 -14.88
N ARG A 179 -5.98 -0.77 -14.45
CA ARG A 179 -5.51 -2.02 -15.06
C ARG A 179 -6.43 -3.17 -14.73
N PHE A 180 -6.95 -3.21 -13.51
CA PHE A 180 -7.89 -4.23 -13.07
C PHE A 180 -9.20 -4.12 -13.84
N ASP A 181 -9.75 -2.91 -13.98
CA ASP A 181 -10.96 -2.66 -14.77
C ASP A 181 -10.81 -3.09 -16.23
N LYS A 182 -9.68 -2.73 -16.86
CA LYS A 182 -9.35 -3.18 -18.23
C LYS A 182 -9.22 -4.69 -18.33
N PHE A 183 -8.70 -5.35 -17.29
CA PHE A 183 -8.60 -6.80 -17.26
C PHE A 183 -9.97 -7.45 -17.15
N VAL A 184 -10.83 -6.97 -16.24
CA VAL A 184 -12.21 -7.45 -16.07
C VAL A 184 -12.99 -7.31 -17.37
N ALA A 185 -12.98 -6.13 -18.00
CA ALA A 185 -13.68 -5.90 -19.27
C ALA A 185 -13.23 -6.86 -20.39
N LYS A 186 -11.93 -7.19 -20.43
CA LYS A 186 -11.39 -8.16 -21.41
C LYS A 186 -11.78 -9.60 -21.10
N VAL A 187 -11.96 -9.94 -19.83
CA VAL A 187 -12.47 -11.25 -19.40
C VAL A 187 -13.95 -11.36 -19.77
N ASP A 188 -14.75 -10.34 -19.52
CA ASP A 188 -16.17 -10.31 -19.88
C ASP A 188 -16.37 -10.47 -21.39
N GLU A 189 -15.62 -9.73 -22.23
CA GLU A 189 -15.66 -9.88 -23.69
C GLU A 189 -15.32 -11.31 -24.15
N ARG A 190 -14.42 -12.00 -23.43
CA ARG A 190 -14.07 -13.39 -23.73
C ARG A 190 -15.16 -14.37 -23.33
N PHE A 191 -15.86 -14.10 -22.22
CA PHE A 191 -17.00 -14.90 -21.80
C PHE A 191 -18.18 -14.73 -22.76
N GLU A 192 -18.52 -13.51 -23.15
CA GLU A 192 -19.57 -13.26 -24.16
C GLU A 192 -19.28 -14.01 -25.47
N LYS A 193 -18.04 -13.94 -25.97
CA LYS A 193 -17.64 -14.70 -27.17
C LYS A 193 -17.65 -16.21 -26.98
N ALA A 194 -17.48 -16.70 -25.75
CA ALA A 194 -17.55 -18.12 -25.46
C ALA A 194 -19.01 -18.60 -25.43
N ASP A 195 -19.90 -17.79 -24.84
CA ASP A 195 -21.34 -18.03 -24.79
C ASP A 195 -21.94 -18.04 -26.20
N GLU A 196 -21.64 -17.04 -27.05
CA GLU A 196 -22.09 -17.02 -28.45
C GLU A 196 -21.67 -18.29 -29.22
N LYS A 197 -20.45 -18.77 -28.99
CA LYS A 197 -19.95 -20.01 -29.62
C LYS A 197 -20.61 -21.26 -29.04
N ALA A 198 -20.99 -21.23 -27.77
CA ALA A 198 -21.71 -22.32 -27.13
C ALA A 198 -23.12 -22.40 -27.72
N ASP A 199 -23.82 -21.28 -27.83
CA ASP A 199 -25.15 -21.18 -28.44
C ASP A 199 -25.12 -21.67 -29.89
N GLU A 200 -24.18 -21.21 -30.71
CA GLU A 200 -24.05 -21.68 -32.11
C GLU A 200 -23.82 -23.20 -32.20
N ARG A 201 -23.11 -23.79 -31.23
CA ARG A 201 -22.89 -25.25 -31.15
C ARG A 201 -24.15 -25.98 -30.72
N PHE A 202 -24.91 -25.43 -29.77
CA PHE A 202 -26.18 -26.00 -29.35
C PHE A 202 -27.20 -25.97 -30.48
N ASP A 203 -27.31 -24.88 -31.22
CA ASP A 203 -28.20 -24.78 -32.38
C ASP A 203 -27.84 -25.81 -33.47
N LYS A 204 -26.54 -25.94 -33.79
CA LYS A 204 -26.06 -26.97 -34.73
C LYS A 204 -26.32 -28.38 -34.24
N PHE A 205 -26.25 -28.61 -32.93
CA PHE A 205 -26.55 -29.90 -32.34
C PHE A 205 -28.05 -30.21 -32.41
N ALA A 206 -28.90 -29.25 -32.05
CA ALA A 206 -30.35 -29.36 -32.14
C ALA A 206 -30.79 -29.68 -33.57
N ALA A 207 -30.31 -28.92 -34.56
CA ALA A 207 -30.62 -29.19 -35.98
C ALA A 207 -30.22 -30.59 -36.44
N LYS A 208 -29.08 -31.13 -35.96
CA LYS A 208 -28.66 -32.52 -36.25
C LYS A 208 -29.54 -33.56 -35.57
N VAL A 209 -30.07 -33.25 -34.40
CA VAL A 209 -31.00 -34.12 -33.69
C VAL A 209 -32.33 -34.15 -34.43
N ASP A 210 -32.85 -33.00 -34.84
CA ASP A 210 -34.07 -32.90 -35.63
C ASP A 210 -33.95 -33.68 -36.95
N GLU A 211 -32.85 -33.53 -37.70
CA GLU A 211 -32.60 -34.29 -38.93
C GLU A 211 -32.58 -35.81 -38.69
N LYS A 212 -32.09 -36.26 -37.52
CA LYS A 212 -32.11 -37.68 -37.16
C LYS A 212 -33.50 -38.17 -36.80
N PHE A 213 -34.31 -37.33 -36.15
CA PHE A 213 -35.71 -37.66 -35.86
C PHE A 213 -36.53 -37.74 -37.14
N GLU A 214 -36.40 -36.78 -38.07
CA GLU A 214 -37.07 -36.86 -39.37
C GLU A 214 -36.70 -38.13 -40.14
N LYS A 215 -35.41 -38.51 -40.15
CA LYS A 215 -34.96 -39.78 -40.76
C LYS A 215 -35.50 -41.02 -40.04
N ALA A 216 -35.73 -40.94 -38.73
CA ALA A 216 -36.34 -42.03 -37.97
C ALA A 216 -37.82 -42.15 -38.32
N ASP A 217 -38.54 -41.03 -38.39
CA ASP A 217 -39.95 -40.97 -38.76
C ASP A 217 -40.15 -41.52 -40.17
N GLU A 218 -39.35 -41.13 -41.17
CA GLU A 218 -39.42 -41.70 -42.52
C GLU A 218 -39.21 -43.23 -42.54
N ARG A 219 -38.37 -43.76 -41.64
CA ARG A 219 -38.14 -45.20 -41.52
C ARG A 219 -39.33 -45.89 -40.88
N PHE A 220 -39.93 -45.27 -39.87
CA PHE A 220 -41.15 -45.78 -39.25
C PHE A 220 -42.32 -45.79 -40.23
N ASP A 221 -42.50 -44.73 -41.03
CA ASP A 221 -43.52 -44.67 -42.07
C ASP A 221 -43.33 -45.77 -43.12
N LYS A 222 -42.09 -45.98 -43.59
CA LYS A 222 -41.77 -47.08 -44.51
C LYS A 222 -42.01 -48.46 -43.88
N PHE A 223 -41.78 -48.60 -42.57
CA PHE A 223 -42.05 -49.84 -41.85
C PHE A 223 -43.56 -50.09 -41.71
N ALA A 224 -44.32 -49.06 -41.34
CA ALA A 224 -45.78 -49.11 -41.26
C ALA A 224 -46.39 -49.51 -42.61
N ALA A 225 -46.01 -48.84 -43.69
CA ALA A 225 -46.50 -49.18 -45.04
C ALA A 225 -46.19 -50.63 -45.45
N LYS A 226 -45.01 -51.15 -45.09
CA LYS A 226 -44.66 -52.57 -45.34
C LYS A 226 -45.45 -53.53 -44.44
N ALA A 227 -45.78 -53.12 -43.23
CA ALA A 227 -46.62 -53.91 -42.34
C ALA A 227 -48.03 -54.00 -42.92
N ASP A 228 -48.60 -52.87 -43.34
CA ASP A 228 -49.93 -52.82 -43.99
C ASP A 228 -49.98 -53.71 -45.24
N GLU A 229 -48.98 -53.63 -46.13
CA GLU A 229 -48.91 -54.50 -47.32
C GLU A 229 -48.86 -56.00 -46.95
N LYS A 230 -48.18 -56.35 -45.86
CA LYS A 230 -48.13 -57.73 -45.37
C LYS A 230 -49.44 -58.18 -44.74
N PHE A 231 -50.14 -57.28 -44.04
CA PHE A 231 -51.45 -57.57 -43.49
C PHE A 231 -52.50 -57.75 -44.59
N GLU A 232 -52.53 -56.88 -45.61
CA GLU A 232 -53.40 -57.07 -46.78
C GLU A 232 -53.15 -58.42 -47.48
N LYS A 233 -51.88 -58.79 -47.69
CA LYS A 233 -51.54 -60.12 -48.23
C LYS A 233 -51.94 -61.28 -47.32
N ALA A 234 -51.94 -61.07 -46.01
CA ALA A 234 -52.39 -62.08 -45.05
C ALA A 234 -53.91 -62.23 -45.11
N ASP A 235 -54.65 -61.12 -45.19
CA ASP A 235 -56.10 -61.10 -45.34
C ASP A 235 -56.53 -61.76 -46.66
N GLU A 236 -55.89 -61.45 -47.80
CA GLU A 236 -56.18 -62.14 -49.07
C GLU A 236 -55.96 -63.66 -49.00
N LYS A 237 -54.91 -64.10 -48.30
CA LYS A 237 -54.66 -65.54 -48.09
C LYS A 237 -55.69 -66.15 -47.17
N PHE A 238 -56.09 -65.42 -46.14
CA PHE A 238 -57.12 -65.85 -45.20
C PHE A 238 -58.47 -66.00 -45.90
N ASP A 239 -58.84 -65.07 -46.77
CA ASP A 239 -60.04 -65.13 -47.60
C ASP A 239 -60.03 -66.34 -48.53
N LYS A 240 -58.93 -66.58 -49.26
CA LYS A 240 -58.77 -67.78 -50.11
C LYS A 240 -58.86 -69.08 -49.31
N MET A 241 -58.25 -69.11 -48.13
CA MET A 241 -58.32 -70.26 -47.24
C MET A 241 -59.75 -70.49 -46.78
N ASN A 242 -60.46 -69.43 -46.40
CA ASN A 242 -61.86 -69.50 -45.98
C ASN A 242 -62.76 -70.00 -47.12
N GLU A 243 -62.56 -69.52 -48.35
CA GLU A 243 -63.26 -70.00 -49.54
C GLU A 243 -63.03 -71.50 -49.76
N SER A 244 -61.78 -71.96 -49.76
CA SER A 244 -61.45 -73.39 -49.88
C SER A 244 -62.04 -74.24 -48.74
N LEU A 245 -62.11 -73.68 -47.53
CA LEU A 245 -62.74 -74.34 -46.39
C LEU A 245 -64.25 -74.43 -46.58
N THR A 246 -64.90 -73.41 -47.15
CA THR A 246 -66.33 -73.48 -47.49
C THR A 246 -66.60 -74.52 -48.56
N GLU A 247 -65.77 -74.61 -49.61
CA GLU A 247 -65.88 -75.64 -50.65
C GLU A 247 -65.69 -77.04 -50.05
N THR A 248 -64.70 -77.18 -49.17
CA THR A 248 -64.46 -78.44 -48.45
C THR A 248 -65.67 -78.79 -47.57
N ARG A 249 -66.26 -77.83 -46.84
CA ARG A 249 -67.49 -78.06 -46.06
C ARG A 249 -68.65 -78.50 -46.94
N VAL A 250 -68.84 -77.88 -48.10
CA VAL A 250 -69.90 -78.25 -49.06
C VAL A 250 -69.68 -79.67 -49.59
N SER A 251 -68.44 -80.04 -49.94
CA SER A 251 -68.13 -81.39 -50.42
C SER A 251 -68.31 -82.45 -49.34
N VAL A 252 -67.91 -82.17 -48.09
CA VAL A 252 -68.18 -83.03 -46.93
C VAL A 252 -69.69 -83.22 -46.73
N ALA A 253 -70.48 -82.14 -46.72
CA ALA A 253 -71.94 -82.24 -46.60
C ALA A 253 -72.58 -83.08 -47.73
N ARG A 254 -72.04 -82.97 -48.97
CA ARG A 254 -72.49 -83.81 -50.09
C ARG A 254 -72.17 -85.29 -49.86
N ILE A 255 -70.97 -85.61 -49.37
CA ILE A 255 -70.56 -86.99 -49.05
C ILE A 255 -71.43 -87.57 -47.94
N GLU A 256 -71.67 -86.81 -46.86
CA GLU A 256 -72.58 -87.21 -45.78
C GLU A 256 -73.99 -87.51 -46.30
N GLY A 257 -74.50 -86.67 -47.23
CA GLY A 257 -75.77 -86.93 -47.92
C GLY A 257 -75.78 -88.23 -48.74
N ILE A 258 -74.69 -88.56 -49.43
CA ILE A 258 -74.57 -89.83 -50.17
C ILE A 258 -74.55 -91.01 -49.21
N LEU A 259 -73.76 -90.95 -48.13
CA LEU A 259 -73.65 -92.03 -47.14
C LEU A 259 -75.00 -92.33 -46.49
N THR A 260 -75.73 -91.31 -46.04
CA THR A 260 -77.07 -91.48 -45.45
C THR A 260 -78.06 -92.12 -46.43
N SER A 261 -78.00 -91.76 -47.72
CA SER A 261 -78.83 -92.40 -48.76
C SER A 261 -78.44 -93.87 -49.02
N GLN A 262 -77.15 -94.21 -49.00
CA GLN A 262 -76.68 -95.59 -49.16
C GLN A 262 -77.06 -96.47 -47.97
N ASP A 263 -76.97 -95.95 -46.75
CA ASP A 263 -77.37 -96.66 -45.55
C ASP A 263 -78.89 -96.90 -45.53
N ALA A 264 -79.68 -95.94 -46.01
CA ALA A 264 -81.12 -96.12 -46.22
C ALA A 264 -81.45 -97.20 -47.27
N GLU A 265 -80.71 -97.23 -48.39
CA GLU A 265 -80.91 -98.22 -49.45
C GLU A 265 -80.54 -99.65 -49.01
N LYS A 266 -79.38 -99.81 -48.34
CA LYS A 266 -78.97 -101.10 -47.76
C LYS A 266 -79.96 -101.56 -46.70
N GLY A 267 -80.41 -100.65 -45.83
CA GLY A 267 -81.45 -100.93 -44.83
C GLY A 267 -82.74 -101.46 -45.46
N LEU A 268 -83.21 -100.84 -46.54
CA LEU A 268 -84.41 -101.29 -47.27
C LEU A 268 -84.22 -102.68 -47.90
N LYS A 269 -83.03 -102.96 -48.47
CA LYS A 269 -82.70 -104.28 -49.05
C LYS A 269 -82.68 -105.37 -47.97
N VAL A 270 -82.07 -105.10 -46.82
CA VAL A 270 -82.05 -106.04 -45.67
C VAL A 270 -83.48 -106.28 -45.17
N ASN A 271 -84.30 -105.24 -45.06
CA ASN A 271 -85.67 -105.39 -44.56
C ASN A 271 -86.54 -106.21 -45.54
N LYS A 272 -86.40 -105.98 -46.86
CA LYS A 272 -87.04 -106.83 -47.89
C LYS A 272 -86.57 -108.29 -47.78
N ALA A 273 -85.27 -108.53 -47.61
CA ALA A 273 -84.72 -109.87 -47.46
C ALA A 273 -85.25 -110.55 -46.19
N MET A 274 -85.32 -109.83 -45.07
CA MET A 274 -85.86 -110.33 -43.81
C MET A 274 -87.33 -110.73 -43.95
N VAL A 275 -88.15 -109.87 -44.57
CA VAL A 275 -89.57 -110.18 -44.87
C VAL A 275 -89.69 -111.45 -45.71
N PHE A 276 -88.85 -111.60 -46.73
CA PHE A 276 -88.84 -112.79 -47.60
C PHE A 276 -88.47 -114.06 -46.81
N ILE A 277 -87.45 -113.99 -45.95
CA ILE A 277 -87.05 -115.11 -45.08
C ILE A 277 -88.17 -115.48 -44.11
N THR A 278 -88.81 -114.51 -43.45
CA THR A 278 -89.98 -114.78 -42.58
C THR A 278 -91.15 -115.36 -43.35
N ALA A 279 -91.44 -114.88 -44.56
CA ALA A 279 -92.50 -115.44 -45.40
C ALA A 279 -92.19 -116.90 -45.79
N CYS A 280 -90.94 -117.20 -46.16
CA CYS A 280 -90.49 -118.57 -46.43
C CYS A 280 -90.59 -119.46 -45.18
N SER A 281 -90.20 -118.98 -43.99
CA SER A 281 -90.30 -119.78 -42.77
C SER A 281 -91.75 -120.10 -42.41
N VAL A 282 -92.66 -119.13 -42.52
CA VAL A 282 -94.11 -119.32 -42.33
C VAL A 282 -94.66 -120.33 -43.34
N ALA A 283 -94.26 -120.25 -44.60
CA ALA A 283 -94.66 -121.20 -45.63
C ALA A 283 -94.17 -122.63 -45.31
N VAL A 284 -92.91 -122.79 -44.89
CA VAL A 284 -92.36 -124.09 -44.46
C VAL A 284 -93.10 -124.64 -43.25
N SER A 285 -93.41 -123.81 -42.25
CA SER A 285 -94.19 -124.21 -41.09
C SER A 285 -95.61 -124.67 -41.46
N LEU A 286 -96.27 -123.99 -42.41
CA LEU A 286 -97.58 -124.40 -42.92
C LEU A 286 -97.51 -125.75 -43.65
N VAL A 287 -96.51 -125.97 -44.50
CA VAL A 287 -96.33 -127.24 -45.22
C VAL A 287 -96.07 -128.40 -44.25
N LEU A 288 -95.19 -128.20 -43.26
CA LEU A 288 -94.92 -129.22 -42.23
C LEU A 288 -96.17 -129.52 -41.38
N GLY A 289 -96.98 -128.49 -41.06
CA GLY A 289 -98.25 -128.66 -40.36
C GLY A 289 -99.27 -129.48 -41.15
N VAL A 290 -99.36 -129.28 -42.47
CA VAL A 290 -100.25 -130.07 -43.36
C VAL A 290 -99.77 -131.52 -43.48
N ILE A 291 -98.45 -131.75 -43.57
CA ILE A 291 -97.88 -133.11 -43.61
C ILE A 291 -98.15 -133.86 -42.29
N ALA A 292 -98.15 -133.19 -41.14
CA ALA A 292 -98.45 -133.81 -39.84
C ALA A 292 -99.94 -134.16 -39.64
N LEU A 293 -100.84 -133.69 -40.52
CA LEU A 293 -102.29 -133.93 -40.48
C LEU A 293 -102.77 -135.00 -41.49
N LEU A 294 -101.87 -135.54 -42.32
CA LEU A 294 -102.09 -136.66 -43.24
C LEU A 294 -101.57 -137.97 -42.66
#